data_AF-A0A7S1F7G6-F1
#
_entry.id   AF-A0A7S1F7G6-F1
#
_cell.length_a   1.000
_cell.length_b   1.000
_cell.length_c   1.000
_cell.angle_alpha   90.00
_cell.angle_beta   90.00
_cell.angle_gamma   90.00
#
_symmetry.space_group_name_H-M   'P 1'
#
loop_
_entity.id
_entity.type
_entity.pdbx_description
1 polymer ?
#
loop_
_entity_poly.entity_id
_entity_poly.type
_entity_poly.pdbx_seq_one_letter_code
_entity_poly.pdbx_strand_id
1 'polypeptide(L)'
;MWKWNVFDACLTFVVLLVQVAVASSSGVCSSISCLIILRFGRFVEPPPITRHLRLFTPFKLVVRLISYSMRYVLPCTLLVCIVPYVSALFIAYEVRAQLSVGGVTDPTIRASLEEKWLFVGSAMRSLFVAGMGGADWEVMSSGLWDASWVAYAVFLFHHGFIRLFVLNIVASLFFHCTLESMNLDSRQRLRMLLEEADRFVEMFTEIFGTNVLDFQSFSSFVEKDAFLNVLE
;
A
#
# COMPACT_ATOMS: atom_id res chain seq x y z
N MET A 1 -9.62 22.65 20.01
CA MET A 1 -8.57 23.44 19.33
C MET A 1 -7.39 23.77 20.25
N TRP A 2 -7.62 24.14 21.52
CA TRP A 2 -6.53 24.51 22.44
C TRP A 2 -5.51 23.40 22.76
N LYS A 3 -5.92 22.12 22.79
CA LYS A 3 -5.01 20.98 23.02
C LYS A 3 -3.85 20.90 22.01
N TRP A 4 -4.08 21.31 20.76
CA TRP A 4 -3.04 21.32 19.72
C TRP A 4 -2.07 22.48 19.89
N ASN A 5 -2.54 23.66 20.31
CA ASN A 5 -1.67 24.80 20.57
C ASN A 5 -0.77 24.58 21.79
N VAL A 6 -1.26 23.87 22.81
CA VAL A 6 -0.46 23.51 24.00
C VAL A 6 0.63 22.51 23.63
N PHE A 7 0.31 21.52 22.81
CA PHE A 7 1.28 20.56 22.30
C PHE A 7 2.37 21.24 21.45
N ASP A 8 1.97 22.15 20.57
CA ASP A 8 2.87 22.90 19.69
C ASP A 8 3.80 23.87 20.47
N ALA A 9 3.25 24.55 21.48
CA ALA A 9 4.02 25.39 22.39
C ALA A 9 5.05 24.57 23.20
N CYS A 10 4.67 23.38 23.66
CA CYS A 10 5.57 22.47 24.37
C CYS A 10 6.69 21.96 23.46
N LEU A 11 6.36 21.58 22.22
CA LEU A 11 7.33 21.10 21.23
C LEU A 11 8.35 22.21 20.88
N THR A 12 7.85 23.42 20.60
CA THR A 12 8.68 24.59 20.28
C THR A 12 9.61 24.93 21.44
N PHE A 13 9.12 24.82 22.68
CA PHE A 13 9.91 25.04 23.88
C PHE A 13 11.01 23.99 24.06
N VAL A 14 10.72 22.71 23.80
CA VAL A 14 11.72 21.63 23.85
C VAL A 14 12.83 21.84 22.82
N VAL A 15 12.47 22.22 21.59
CA VAL A 15 13.46 22.50 20.53
C VAL A 15 14.35 23.69 20.91
N LEU A 16 13.76 24.74 21.48
CA LEU A 16 14.50 25.91 21.96
C LEU A 16 15.49 25.52 23.08
N LEU A 17 15.06 24.71 24.06
CA LEU A 17 15.93 24.23 25.14
C LEU A 17 17.11 23.42 24.62
N VAL A 18 16.89 22.54 23.64
CA VAL A 18 17.97 21.75 23.02
C VAL A 18 18.95 22.67 22.27
N GLN A 19 18.47 23.70 21.57
CA GLN A 19 19.34 24.66 20.87
C GLN A 19 20.21 25.47 21.84
N VAL A 20 19.63 25.94 22.95
CA VAL A 20 20.38 26.68 23.98
C VAL A 20 21.40 25.79 24.67
N ALA A 21 21.03 24.57 25.05
CA ALA A 21 21.94 23.61 25.68
C ALA A 21 23.14 23.27 24.79
N VAL A 22 22.90 23.07 23.48
CA VAL A 22 23.96 22.81 22.50
C VAL A 22 24.84 24.05 22.25
N ALA A 23 24.26 25.25 22.26
CA ALA A 23 25.02 26.49 22.12
C ALA A 23 25.89 26.81 23.35
N SER A 24 25.48 26.36 24.54
CA SER A 24 26.23 26.53 25.79
C SER A 24 27.34 25.49 25.98
N SER A 25 27.26 24.32 25.33
CA SER A 25 28.34 23.35 25.32
C SER A 25 29.39 23.69 24.27
N SER A 26 30.49 24.32 24.66
CA SER A 26 31.61 24.72 23.79
C SER A 26 32.48 23.54 23.29
N GLY A 27 31.96 22.31 23.28
CA GLY A 27 32.73 21.10 23.01
C GLY A 27 32.00 20.10 22.10
N VAL A 28 32.63 19.86 20.94
CA VAL A 28 32.57 18.67 20.08
C VAL A 28 31.42 18.56 19.05
N CYS A 29 31.86 18.49 17.79
CA CYS A 29 31.13 18.27 16.53
C CYS A 29 30.35 16.94 16.40
N SER A 30 29.73 16.40 17.44
CA SER A 30 28.90 15.17 17.33
C SER A 30 27.40 15.45 17.11
N SER A 31 26.97 16.71 17.23
CA SER A 31 25.53 17.05 17.34
C SER A 31 24.85 17.48 16.04
N ILE A 32 25.57 17.55 14.90
CA ILE A 32 24.98 18.01 13.62
C ILE A 32 23.89 17.03 13.12
N SER A 33 24.10 15.71 13.27
CA SER A 33 23.11 14.69 12.89
C SER A 33 21.83 14.76 13.76
N CYS A 34 21.96 15.01 15.06
CA CYS A 34 20.82 15.21 15.96
C CYS A 34 20.05 16.51 15.66
N LEU A 35 20.76 17.58 15.30
CA LEU A 35 20.15 18.85 14.89
C LEU A 35 19.41 18.73 13.55
N ILE A 36 19.91 17.92 12.62
CA ILE A 36 19.22 17.63 11.35
C ILE A 36 17.93 16.85 11.59
N ILE A 37 17.97 15.82 12.46
CA ILE A 37 16.77 15.04 12.83
C ILE A 37 15.72 15.91 13.52
N LEU A 38 16.12 16.84 14.40
CA LEU A 38 15.19 17.80 15.02
C LEU A 38 14.64 18.83 14.02
N ARG A 39 15.42 19.23 13.01
CA ARG A 39 14.95 20.03 11.87
C ARG A 39 13.88 19.28 11.07
N PHE A 40 14.05 17.97 10.88
CA PHE A 40 13.03 17.10 10.27
C PHE A 40 11.81 16.90 11.16
N GLY A 41 11.95 16.93 12.48
CA GLY A 41 10.81 16.92 13.42
C GLY A 41 9.83 18.08 13.20
N ARG A 42 10.32 19.23 12.71
CA ARG A 42 9.49 20.38 12.31
C ARG A 42 8.66 20.12 11.04
N PHE A 43 9.08 19.19 10.19
CA PHE A 43 8.30 18.73 9.03
C PHE A 43 7.23 17.69 9.41
N VAL A 44 7.22 17.21 10.66
CA VAL A 44 6.19 16.32 11.23
C VAL A 44 5.05 17.12 11.88
N GLU A 45 5.19 18.44 12.01
CA GLU A 45 4.02 19.31 12.20
C GLU A 45 3.04 18.98 11.07
N PRO A 46 1.77 18.60 11.35
CA PRO A 46 0.79 18.47 10.29
C PRO A 46 0.75 19.83 9.60
N PRO A 47 1.20 19.93 8.33
CA PRO A 47 1.49 21.22 7.76
C PRO A 47 0.23 22.08 7.84
N PRO A 48 0.34 23.40 8.07
CA PRO A 48 -0.81 24.31 8.09
C PRO A 48 -1.64 24.25 6.79
N ILE A 49 -1.12 23.58 5.76
CA ILE A 49 -1.87 23.00 4.64
C ILE A 49 -3.18 22.33 5.10
N THR A 50 -3.22 21.57 6.19
CA THR A 50 -4.47 21.00 6.75
C THR A 50 -5.51 22.06 7.16
N ARG A 51 -5.08 23.28 7.52
CA ARG A 51 -5.95 24.42 7.83
C ARG A 51 -6.47 25.12 6.57
N HIS A 52 -5.70 25.12 5.49
CA HIS A 52 -6.08 25.68 4.17
C HIS A 52 -6.78 24.67 3.24
N LEU A 53 -6.65 23.36 3.50
CA LEU A 53 -7.40 22.28 2.85
C LEU A 53 -8.88 22.25 3.24
N ARG A 54 -9.39 23.23 4.01
CA ARG A 54 -10.83 23.46 4.16
C ARG A 54 -11.52 23.74 2.81
N LEU A 55 -10.79 24.25 1.81
CA LEU A 55 -11.29 24.50 0.45
C LEU A 55 -11.19 23.29 -0.51
N PHE A 56 -10.51 22.20 -0.14
CA PHE A 56 -10.33 21.02 -1.01
C PHE A 56 -10.98 19.77 -0.40
N THR A 57 -12.31 19.77 -0.35
CA THR A 57 -13.13 18.57 -0.09
C THR A 57 -12.67 17.33 -0.86
N PRO A 58 -12.30 17.38 -2.16
CA PRO A 58 -11.79 16.20 -2.88
C PRO A 58 -10.44 15.69 -2.35
N PHE A 59 -9.55 16.57 -1.87
CA PHE A 59 -8.26 16.17 -1.30
C PHE A 59 -8.44 15.40 0.01
N LYS A 60 -9.41 15.79 0.86
CA LYS A 60 -9.74 15.05 2.09
C LYS A 60 -10.26 13.65 1.81
N LEU A 61 -10.98 13.47 0.71
CA LEU A 61 -11.44 12.15 0.27
C LEU A 61 -10.26 11.27 -0.13
N VAL A 62 -9.33 11.78 -0.95
CA VAL A 62 -8.11 11.08 -1.34
C VAL A 62 -7.25 10.72 -0.13
N VAL A 63 -7.02 11.65 0.79
CA VAL A 63 -6.24 11.38 2.02
C VAL A 63 -6.94 10.35 2.91
N ARG A 64 -8.27 10.35 2.99
CA ARG A 64 -9.02 9.34 3.75
C ARG A 64 -8.91 7.95 3.11
N LEU A 65 -8.93 7.87 1.78
CA LEU A 65 -8.72 6.64 1.02
C LEU A 65 -7.30 6.10 1.19
N ILE A 66 -6.29 6.98 1.12
CA ILE A 66 -4.88 6.63 1.37
C ILE A 66 -4.70 6.17 2.82
N SER A 67 -5.23 6.89 3.80
CA SER A 67 -5.14 6.48 5.21
C SER A 67 -5.83 5.14 5.47
N TYR A 68 -6.90 4.82 4.75
CA TYR A 68 -7.56 3.51 4.83
C TYR A 68 -6.70 2.41 4.21
N SER A 69 -6.04 2.68 3.07
CA SER A 69 -5.15 1.72 2.42
C SER A 69 -3.84 1.51 3.20
N MET A 70 -3.35 2.51 3.95
CA MET A 70 -2.13 2.40 4.77
C MET A 70 -2.18 1.25 5.77
N ARG A 71 -3.36 0.91 6.32
CA ARG A 71 -3.50 -0.24 7.24
C ARG A 71 -3.16 -1.58 6.57
N TYR A 72 -3.38 -1.69 5.27
CA TYR A 72 -3.08 -2.89 4.48
C TYR A 72 -1.71 -2.81 3.81
N VAL A 73 -1.27 -1.61 3.42
CA VAL A 73 0.03 -1.38 2.79
C VAL A 73 1.16 -1.52 3.80
N LEU A 74 1.00 -1.05 5.05
CA LEU A 74 2.07 -1.08 6.06
C LEU A 74 2.63 -2.49 6.33
N PRO A 75 1.83 -3.53 6.59
CA PRO A 75 2.35 -4.89 6.77
C PRO A 75 3.05 -5.43 5.53
N CYS A 76 2.51 -5.16 4.33
CA CYS A 76 3.11 -5.57 3.06
C CYS A 76 4.46 -4.86 2.82
N THR A 77 4.53 -3.56 3.04
CA THR A 77 5.76 -2.78 2.93
C THR A 77 6.81 -3.25 3.93
N LEU A 78 6.42 -3.54 5.17
CA LEU A 78 7.32 -4.11 6.18
C LEU A 78 7.90 -5.44 5.71
N LEU A 79 7.07 -6.33 5.14
CA LEU A 79 7.53 -7.60 4.60
C LEU A 79 8.51 -7.41 3.44
N VAL A 80 8.22 -6.47 2.53
CA VAL A 80 9.13 -6.09 1.42
C VAL A 80 10.43 -5.47 1.91
N CYS A 81 10.47 -4.85 3.09
CA CYS A 81 11.71 -4.33 3.68
C CYS A 81 12.50 -5.40 4.46
N ILE A 82 11.82 -6.26 5.23
CA ILE A 82 12.45 -7.24 6.12
C ILE A 82 13.09 -8.38 5.33
N VAL A 83 12.41 -8.91 4.31
CA VAL A 83 12.92 -10.04 3.51
C VAL A 83 14.26 -9.75 2.83
N PRO A 84 14.45 -8.64 2.07
CA PRO A 84 15.75 -8.30 1.51
C PRO A 84 16.78 -7.96 2.59
N TYR A 85 16.38 -7.39 3.73
CA TYR A 85 17.31 -7.11 4.82
C TYR A 85 17.92 -8.39 5.41
N VAL A 86 17.09 -9.40 5.71
CA VAL A 86 17.56 -10.70 6.23
C VAL A 86 18.40 -11.43 5.18
N SER A 87 17.98 -11.40 3.91
CA SER A 87 18.73 -12.01 2.81
C SER A 87 20.09 -11.33 2.61
N ALA A 88 20.13 -9.99 2.68
CA ALA A 88 21.36 -9.20 2.58
C ALA A 88 22.33 -9.50 3.73
N LEU A 89 21.83 -9.61 4.96
CA LEU A 89 22.63 -9.98 6.12
C LEU A 89 23.29 -11.34 5.92
N PHE A 90 22.52 -12.33 5.47
CA PHE A 90 23.00 -13.68 5.25
C PHE A 90 24.07 -13.72 4.15
N ILE A 91 23.80 -13.11 2.99
CA ILE A 91 24.74 -13.07 1.87
C ILE A 91 26.03 -12.34 2.26
N ALA A 92 25.92 -11.19 2.95
CA ALA A 92 27.09 -10.43 3.37
C ALA A 92 27.93 -11.20 4.41
N TYR A 93 27.30 -11.96 5.29
CA TYR A 93 27.99 -12.84 6.24
C TYR A 93 28.79 -13.93 5.51
N GLU A 94 28.14 -14.64 4.59
CA GLU A 94 28.77 -15.71 3.80
C GLU A 94 29.93 -15.21 2.94
N VAL A 95 29.73 -14.08 2.24
CA VAL A 95 30.79 -13.47 1.41
C VAL A 95 31.98 -13.08 2.27
N ARG A 96 31.77 -12.48 3.45
CA ARG A 96 32.88 -12.14 4.37
C ARG A 96 33.63 -13.38 4.87
N ALA A 97 32.91 -14.45 5.19
CA ALA A 97 33.52 -15.70 5.63
C ALA A 97 34.41 -16.32 4.54
N GLN A 98 33.98 -16.25 3.28
CA GLN A 98 34.75 -16.78 2.15
C GLN A 98 35.96 -15.92 1.79
N LEU A 99 35.84 -14.60 1.92
CA LEU A 99 36.96 -13.69 1.71
C LEU A 99 38.04 -13.81 2.80
N SER A 100 37.67 -14.13 4.05
CA SER A 100 38.65 -14.29 5.13
C SER A 100 39.45 -15.58 5.03
N VAL A 101 38.84 -16.65 4.49
CA VAL A 101 39.48 -17.95 4.25
C VAL A 101 40.29 -17.96 2.94
N GLY A 102 40.03 -17.01 2.04
CA GLY A 102 40.69 -16.94 0.73
C GLY A 102 40.08 -17.89 -0.31
N GLY A 103 38.79 -18.21 -0.18
CA GLY A 103 38.10 -19.13 -1.09
C GLY A 103 37.97 -18.63 -2.53
N VAL A 104 38.03 -17.31 -2.75
CA VAL A 104 37.93 -16.68 -4.08
C VAL A 104 39.32 -16.26 -4.56
N THR A 105 39.86 -17.00 -5.53
CA THR A 105 41.22 -16.79 -6.06
C THR A 105 41.28 -15.72 -7.17
N ASP A 106 40.19 -15.50 -7.91
CA ASP A 106 40.15 -14.52 -9.00
C ASP A 106 40.00 -13.08 -8.45
N PRO A 107 40.97 -12.17 -8.71
CA PRO A 107 40.92 -10.79 -8.23
C PRO A 107 39.76 -9.98 -8.82
N THR A 108 39.30 -10.31 -10.03
CA THR A 108 38.22 -9.57 -10.70
C THR A 108 36.87 -9.86 -10.05
N ILE A 109 36.59 -11.14 -9.80
CA ILE A 109 35.40 -11.62 -9.10
C ILE A 109 35.38 -11.07 -7.68
N ARG A 110 36.53 -11.13 -6.99
CA ARG A 110 36.67 -10.60 -5.64
C ARG A 110 36.32 -9.12 -5.54
N ALA A 111 36.83 -8.28 -6.44
CA ALA A 111 36.51 -6.85 -6.44
C ALA A 111 35.00 -6.60 -6.62
N SER A 112 34.35 -7.36 -7.50
CA SER A 112 32.89 -7.25 -7.72
C SER A 112 32.07 -7.70 -6.50
N LEU A 113 32.53 -8.72 -5.79
CA LEU A 113 31.90 -9.21 -4.54
C LEU A 113 32.07 -8.21 -3.42
N GLU A 114 33.26 -7.60 -3.31
CA GLU A 114 33.56 -6.58 -2.31
C GLU A 114 32.67 -5.34 -2.48
N GLU A 115 32.45 -4.90 -3.72
CA GLU A 115 31.59 -3.76 -4.02
C GLU A 115 30.11 -4.06 -3.73
N LYS A 116 29.59 -5.18 -4.28
CA LYS A 116 28.14 -5.45 -4.30
C LYS A 116 27.61 -6.11 -3.03
N TRP A 117 28.44 -6.88 -2.31
CA TRP A 117 27.96 -7.84 -1.30
C TRP A 117 28.67 -7.77 0.05
N LEU A 118 29.79 -7.05 0.18
CA LEU A 118 30.56 -6.98 1.43
C LEU A 118 29.83 -6.25 2.56
N PHE A 119 29.09 -5.19 2.22
CA PHE A 119 28.35 -4.38 3.17
C PHE A 119 26.86 -4.68 3.08
N VAL A 120 26.17 -4.71 4.22
CA VAL A 120 24.72 -4.98 4.26
C VAL A 120 23.95 -3.95 3.43
N GLY A 121 24.39 -2.68 3.46
CA GLY A 121 23.77 -1.61 2.65
C GLY A 121 23.95 -1.81 1.14
N SER A 122 25.13 -2.25 0.68
CA SER A 122 25.35 -2.55 -0.73
C SER A 122 24.62 -3.82 -1.16
N ALA A 123 24.65 -4.87 -0.35
CA ALA A 123 23.90 -6.11 -0.60
C ALA A 123 22.38 -5.87 -0.68
N MET A 124 21.84 -5.06 0.24
CA MET A 124 20.43 -4.69 0.23
C MET A 124 20.06 -3.87 -1.01
N ARG A 125 20.92 -2.93 -1.43
CA ARG A 125 20.75 -2.20 -2.70
C ARG A 125 20.78 -3.15 -3.90
N SER A 126 21.74 -4.07 -3.95
CA SER A 126 21.89 -5.06 -5.03
C SER A 126 20.65 -5.95 -5.13
N LEU A 127 20.14 -6.47 -4.00
CA LEU A 127 18.91 -7.26 -3.95
C LEU A 127 17.69 -6.45 -4.39
N PHE A 128 17.59 -5.18 -3.96
CA PHE A 128 16.48 -4.32 -4.36
C PHE A 128 16.49 -4.03 -5.87
N VAL A 129 17.65 -3.70 -6.43
CA VAL A 129 17.80 -3.45 -7.88
C VAL A 129 17.50 -4.71 -8.70
N ALA A 130 18.02 -5.87 -8.28
CA ALA A 130 17.75 -7.14 -8.95
C ALA A 130 16.28 -7.55 -8.85
N GLY A 131 15.66 -7.41 -7.67
CA GLY A 131 14.27 -7.78 -7.42
C GLY A 131 13.26 -6.89 -8.17
N MET A 132 13.56 -5.59 -8.33
CA MET A 132 12.72 -4.65 -9.08
C MET A 132 12.96 -4.70 -10.60
N GLY A 133 13.89 -5.55 -11.07
CA GLY A 133 14.24 -5.65 -12.49
C GLY A 133 15.06 -4.48 -13.04
N GLY A 134 15.75 -3.73 -12.17
CA GLY A 134 16.64 -2.64 -12.59
C GLY A 134 17.98 -3.09 -13.14
N ALA A 135 18.37 -4.34 -12.92
CA ALA A 135 19.54 -4.98 -13.51
C ALA A 135 19.32 -6.49 -13.68
N ASP A 136 20.05 -7.10 -14.60
CA ASP A 136 20.00 -8.54 -14.81
C ASP A 136 20.47 -9.31 -13.57
N TRP A 137 19.61 -10.22 -13.11
CA TRP A 137 19.85 -11.02 -11.92
C TRP A 137 21.09 -11.91 -12.08
N GLU A 138 21.37 -12.37 -13.31
CA GLU A 138 22.55 -13.16 -13.64
C GLU A 138 23.84 -12.36 -13.37
N VAL A 139 23.90 -11.11 -13.83
CA VAL A 139 25.02 -10.17 -13.61
C VAL A 139 25.16 -9.76 -12.15
N MET A 140 24.07 -9.75 -11.38
CA MET A 140 24.14 -9.48 -9.94
C MET A 140 24.61 -10.70 -9.15
N SER A 141 24.25 -11.90 -9.61
CA SER A 141 24.68 -13.16 -9.02
C SER A 141 26.06 -13.64 -9.48
N SER A 142 26.69 -12.95 -10.44
CA SER A 142 28.03 -13.26 -10.92
C SER A 142 29.02 -13.28 -9.77
N GLY A 143 29.74 -14.40 -9.58
CA GLY A 143 30.69 -14.56 -8.48
C GLY A 143 30.08 -15.00 -7.15
N LEU A 144 28.75 -14.93 -6.95
CA LEU A 144 28.11 -15.48 -5.74
C LEU A 144 28.24 -17.00 -5.70
N TRP A 145 28.09 -17.65 -6.86
CA TRP A 145 28.24 -19.10 -6.99
C TRP A 145 29.63 -19.57 -6.57
N ASP A 146 30.67 -18.86 -7.05
CA ASP A 146 32.07 -19.18 -6.75
C ASP A 146 32.44 -18.85 -5.30
N ALA A 147 31.78 -17.87 -4.68
CA ALA A 147 31.97 -17.56 -3.28
C ALA A 147 31.28 -18.58 -2.36
N SER A 148 29.95 -18.72 -2.45
CA SER A 148 29.17 -19.64 -1.62
C SER A 148 27.89 -20.04 -2.33
N TRP A 149 27.74 -21.34 -2.58
CA TRP A 149 26.51 -21.91 -3.14
C TRP A 149 25.28 -21.58 -2.27
N VAL A 150 25.45 -21.44 -0.95
CA VAL A 150 24.38 -21.08 -0.01
C VAL A 150 23.95 -19.64 -0.22
N ALA A 151 24.90 -18.71 -0.37
CA ALA A 151 24.61 -17.31 -0.67
C ALA A 151 23.87 -17.16 -2.02
N TYR A 152 24.30 -17.93 -3.03
CA TYR A 152 23.62 -17.98 -4.33
C TYR A 152 22.18 -18.53 -4.22
N ALA A 153 21.97 -19.60 -3.44
CA ALA A 153 20.64 -20.17 -3.22
C ALA A 153 19.69 -19.18 -2.52
N VAL A 154 20.19 -18.45 -1.50
CA VAL A 154 19.42 -17.39 -0.81
C VAL A 154 19.08 -16.24 -1.75
N PHE A 155 20.01 -15.82 -2.61
CA PHE A 155 19.76 -14.81 -3.64
C PHE A 155 18.64 -15.25 -4.60
N LEU A 156 18.70 -16.49 -5.11
CA LEU A 156 17.68 -17.04 -6.01
C LEU A 156 16.31 -17.14 -5.33
N PHE A 157 16.28 -17.62 -4.08
CA PHE A 157 15.06 -17.68 -3.29
C PHE A 157 14.44 -16.29 -3.12
N HIS A 158 15.25 -15.28 -2.76
CA HIS A 158 14.80 -13.90 -2.65
C HIS A 158 14.20 -13.38 -3.97
N HIS A 159 14.91 -13.59 -5.08
CA HIS A 159 14.47 -13.14 -6.41
C HIS A 159 13.15 -13.79 -6.83
N GLY A 160 13.03 -15.11 -6.67
CA GLY A 160 11.80 -15.84 -6.94
C GLY A 160 10.65 -15.40 -6.04
N PHE A 161 10.93 -15.20 -4.74
CA PHE A 161 9.96 -14.74 -3.77
C PHE A 161 9.39 -13.36 -4.13
N ILE A 162 10.24 -12.39 -4.49
CA ILE A 162 9.79 -11.05 -4.91
C ILE A 162 8.93 -11.12 -6.18
N ARG A 163 9.31 -11.96 -7.16
CA ARG A 163 8.49 -12.14 -8.38
C ARG A 163 7.12 -12.74 -8.06
N LEU A 164 7.07 -13.79 -7.24
CA LEU A 164 5.81 -14.39 -6.81
C LEU A 164 4.96 -13.41 -6.00
N PHE A 165 5.59 -12.61 -5.13
CA PHE A 165 4.92 -11.57 -4.36
C PHE A 165 4.27 -10.52 -5.25
N VAL A 166 5.00 -10.01 -6.24
CA VAL A 166 4.46 -9.05 -7.23
C VAL A 166 3.32 -9.67 -8.04
N LEU A 167 3.49 -10.90 -8.53
CA LEU A 167 2.44 -11.61 -9.27
C LEU A 167 1.17 -11.79 -8.42
N ASN A 168 1.32 -12.15 -7.15
CA ASN A 168 0.20 -12.32 -6.22
C ASN A 168 -0.53 -11.00 -5.94
N ILE A 169 0.19 -9.88 -5.84
CA ILE A 169 -0.44 -8.56 -5.70
C ILE A 169 -1.24 -8.21 -6.95
N VAL A 170 -0.64 -8.37 -8.14
CA VAL A 170 -1.30 -8.06 -9.41
C VAL A 170 -2.53 -8.95 -9.61
N ALA A 171 -2.41 -10.25 -9.33
CA ALA A 171 -3.53 -11.18 -9.40
C ALA A 171 -4.64 -10.80 -8.42
N SER A 172 -4.30 -10.49 -7.17
CA SER A 172 -5.29 -10.08 -6.15
C SER A 172 -6.02 -8.80 -6.56
N LEU A 173 -5.31 -7.83 -7.13
CA LEU A 173 -5.91 -6.60 -7.66
C LEU A 173 -6.84 -6.89 -8.84
N PHE A 174 -6.40 -7.73 -9.77
CA PHE A 174 -7.22 -8.15 -10.91
C PHE A 174 -8.51 -8.83 -10.43
N PHE A 175 -8.40 -9.82 -9.55
CA PHE A 175 -9.56 -10.49 -8.95
C PHE A 175 -10.48 -9.52 -8.22
N HIS A 176 -9.93 -8.56 -7.47
CA HIS A 176 -10.73 -7.55 -6.80
C HIS A 176 -11.53 -6.70 -7.79
N CYS A 177 -10.90 -6.20 -8.85
CA CYS A 177 -11.56 -5.44 -9.90
C CYS A 177 -12.63 -6.28 -10.61
N THR A 178 -12.33 -7.53 -10.97
CA THR A 178 -13.31 -8.43 -11.61
C THR A 178 -14.53 -8.66 -10.72
N LEU A 179 -14.32 -8.95 -9.43
CA LEU A 179 -15.41 -9.15 -8.48
C LEU A 179 -16.23 -7.87 -8.25
N GLU A 180 -15.59 -6.71 -8.22
CA GLU A 180 -16.29 -5.43 -8.08
C GLU A 180 -17.16 -5.14 -9.32
N SER A 181 -16.64 -5.36 -10.52
CA SER A 181 -17.42 -5.24 -11.77
C SER A 181 -18.62 -6.18 -11.82
N MET A 182 -18.44 -7.45 -11.41
CA MET A 182 -19.55 -8.41 -11.33
C MET A 182 -20.63 -8.00 -10.32
N ASN A 183 -20.23 -7.41 -9.19
CA ASN A 183 -21.15 -6.93 -8.16
C ASN A 183 -21.89 -5.66 -8.58
N LEU A 184 -21.24 -4.75 -9.32
CA LEU A 184 -21.87 -3.57 -9.91
C LEU A 184 -22.98 -3.97 -10.88
N ASP A 185 -22.74 -4.93 -11.77
CA ASP A 185 -23.74 -5.44 -12.71
C ASP A 185 -24.96 -6.04 -11.99
N SER A 186 -24.73 -6.75 -10.90
CA SER A 186 -25.80 -7.36 -10.09
C SER A 186 -26.66 -6.30 -9.38
N ARG A 187 -26.03 -5.25 -8.84
CA ARG A 187 -26.74 -4.12 -8.22
C ARG A 187 -27.50 -3.28 -9.24
N GLN A 188 -26.94 -3.08 -10.43
CA GLN A 188 -27.64 -2.41 -11.52
C GLN A 188 -28.86 -3.22 -11.98
N ARG A 189 -28.75 -4.55 -12.13
CA ARG A 189 -29.92 -5.40 -12.42
C ARG A 189 -31.00 -5.32 -11.36
N LEU A 190 -30.63 -5.34 -10.08
CA LEU A 190 -31.60 -5.21 -8.99
C LEU A 190 -32.36 -3.87 -9.05
N ARG A 191 -31.67 -2.76 -9.38
CA ARG A 191 -32.31 -1.46 -9.57
C ARG A 191 -33.29 -1.46 -10.74
N MET A 192 -32.91 -2.05 -11.87
CA MET A 192 -33.80 -2.15 -13.03
C MET A 192 -35.09 -2.93 -12.69
N LEU A 193 -34.99 -4.03 -11.93
CA LEU A 193 -36.15 -4.80 -11.49
C LEU A 193 -37.05 -4.04 -10.50
N LEU A 194 -36.46 -3.26 -9.60
CA LEU A 194 -37.24 -2.41 -8.67
C LEU A 194 -37.97 -1.29 -9.42
N GLU A 195 -37.30 -0.63 -10.37
CA GLU A 195 -37.92 0.39 -11.21
C GLU A 195 -39.05 -0.19 -12.07
N GLU A 196 -38.92 -1.44 -12.53
CA GLU A 196 -39.98 -2.13 -13.25
C GLU A 196 -41.15 -2.50 -12.33
N ALA A 197 -40.88 -2.98 -11.12
CA ALA A 197 -41.90 -3.23 -10.12
C ALA A 197 -42.67 -1.96 -9.72
N ASP A 198 -41.97 -0.83 -9.54
CA ASP A 198 -42.58 0.47 -9.26
C ASP A 198 -43.46 0.94 -10.41
N ARG A 199 -43.02 0.76 -11.67
CA ARG A 199 -43.87 1.03 -12.86
C ARG A 199 -45.13 0.18 -12.89
N PHE A 200 -45.04 -1.10 -12.52
CA PHE A 200 -46.22 -1.95 -12.41
C PHE A 200 -47.16 -1.44 -11.32
N VAL A 201 -46.63 -1.08 -10.15
CA VAL A 201 -47.44 -0.50 -9.06
C VAL A 201 -48.10 0.79 -9.53
N GLU A 202 -47.40 1.70 -10.21
CA GLU A 202 -47.98 2.93 -10.77
C GLU A 202 -49.11 2.64 -11.76
N MET A 203 -48.90 1.72 -12.71
CA MET A 203 -49.93 1.31 -13.68
C MET A 203 -51.15 0.68 -12.98
N PHE A 204 -50.93 -0.18 -11.98
CA PHE A 204 -52.02 -0.74 -11.17
C PHE A 204 -52.76 0.35 -10.39
N THR A 205 -52.04 1.34 -9.85
CA THR A 205 -52.66 2.44 -9.10
C THR A 205 -53.47 3.36 -10.03
N GLU A 206 -53.03 3.55 -11.28
CA GLU A 206 -53.73 4.31 -12.32
C GLU A 206 -54.99 3.59 -12.80
N ILE A 207 -54.92 2.27 -13.03
CA ILE A 207 -56.07 1.46 -13.47
C ILE A 207 -57.14 1.33 -12.37
N PHE A 208 -56.72 1.16 -11.11
CA PHE A 208 -57.65 0.87 -10.00
C PHE A 208 -58.03 2.09 -9.16
N GLY A 209 -57.41 3.25 -9.39
CA GLY A 209 -57.80 4.56 -8.84
C GLY A 209 -57.82 4.68 -7.31
N THR A 210 -57.40 3.66 -6.55
CA THR A 210 -57.45 3.63 -5.08
C THR A 210 -56.32 2.80 -4.46
N ASN A 211 -55.78 3.29 -3.34
CA ASN A 211 -54.58 2.78 -2.63
C ASN A 211 -54.80 1.49 -1.81
N VAL A 212 -55.90 0.75 -1.99
CA VAL A 212 -56.22 -0.43 -1.19
C VAL A 212 -56.78 -1.54 -2.08
N LEU A 213 -55.91 -2.48 -2.46
CA LEU A 213 -56.29 -3.71 -3.13
C LEU A 213 -56.62 -4.78 -2.08
N ASP A 214 -57.91 -5.02 -1.85
CA ASP A 214 -58.37 -6.22 -1.17
C ASP A 214 -58.49 -7.37 -2.19
N PHE A 215 -58.03 -8.57 -1.84
CA PHE A 215 -57.96 -9.75 -2.74
C PHE A 215 -59.34 -10.12 -3.29
N GLN A 216 -60.38 -9.88 -2.48
CA GLN A 216 -61.78 -10.14 -2.82
C GLN A 216 -62.31 -9.17 -3.89
N SER A 217 -61.85 -7.91 -3.88
CA SER A 217 -62.17 -6.91 -4.91
C SER A 217 -61.49 -7.24 -6.24
N PHE A 218 -60.25 -7.71 -6.19
CA PHE A 218 -59.49 -8.14 -7.37
C PHE A 218 -60.11 -9.37 -8.05
N SER A 219 -60.49 -10.40 -7.29
CA SER A 219 -61.11 -11.60 -7.87
C SER A 219 -62.42 -11.28 -8.57
N SER A 220 -63.23 -10.38 -8.00
CA SER A 220 -64.52 -9.98 -8.58
C SER A 220 -64.38 -9.14 -9.87
N PHE A 221 -63.23 -8.50 -10.09
CA PHE A 221 -62.94 -7.71 -11.29
C PHE A 221 -62.37 -8.56 -12.42
N VAL A 222 -61.54 -9.55 -12.11
CA VAL A 222 -61.05 -10.54 -13.10
C VAL A 222 -62.19 -11.42 -13.63
N GLU A 223 -63.21 -11.65 -12.80
CA GLU A 223 -64.38 -12.45 -13.15
C GLU A 223 -65.43 -11.68 -13.97
N LYS A 224 -65.37 -10.34 -14.00
CA LYS A 224 -66.14 -9.52 -14.92
C LYS A 224 -65.31 -9.30 -16.19
N ASP A 225 -65.93 -9.45 -17.36
CA ASP A 225 -65.34 -9.40 -18.71
C ASP A 225 -64.60 -8.09 -19.12
N ALA A 226 -64.08 -7.30 -18.16
CA ALA A 226 -63.33 -6.08 -18.40
C ALA A 226 -61.86 -6.31 -18.79
N PHE A 227 -61.28 -7.50 -18.52
CA PHE A 227 -59.87 -7.76 -18.84
C PHE A 227 -59.60 -7.98 -20.33
N LEU A 228 -60.62 -8.28 -21.14
CA LEU A 228 -60.49 -8.51 -22.59
C LEU A 228 -60.52 -7.22 -23.43
N ASN A 229 -61.01 -6.10 -22.90
CA ASN A 229 -61.10 -4.83 -23.63
C ASN A 229 -59.90 -3.89 -23.41
N VAL A 230 -58.94 -4.27 -22.57
CA VAL A 230 -57.74 -3.45 -22.27
C VAL A 230 -56.48 -3.99 -22.97
N LEU A 231 -56.58 -5.13 -23.66
CA LEU A 231 -55.49 -5.79 -24.40
C LEU A 231 -55.62 -5.70 -25.94
N GLU A 232 -56.57 -4.91 -26.45
CA GLU A 232 -56.59 -4.38 -27.84
C GLU A 232 -56.18 -2.92 -27.85
#